data_AF-A0A089LBX0-F1
#
_entry.id   AF-A0A089LBX0-F1
#
_cell.length_a   1.000
_cell.length_b   1.000
_cell.length_c   1.000
_cell.angle_alpha   90.00
_cell.angle_beta   90.00
_cell.angle_gamma   90.00
#
_symmetry.space_group_name_H-M   'P 1'
#
loop_
_entity.id
_entity.type
_entity.pdbx_description
1 polymer ?
#
loop_
_entity_poly.entity_id
_entity_poly.type
_entity_poly.pdbx_seq_one_letter_code
_entity_poly.pdbx_strand_id
1 'polypeptide(L)' 'MTGIQLRIMNLAHKAPLLATTSSHSALNLGNAAGAYLGGVTINTLGIASIPWLASGLAVLALCGAMGQLSLHPQR' A
#
# COMPACT_ATOMS: atom_id res chain seq x y z
N MET A 1 -9.28 -11.58 4.40
CA MET A 1 -8.89 -10.45 3.54
C MET A 1 -10.10 -10.00 2.70
N THR A 2 -11.15 -9.44 3.31
CA THR A 2 -12.43 -9.21 2.59
C THR A 2 -12.95 -7.78 2.72
N GLY A 3 -12.65 -7.05 3.80
CA GLY A 3 -13.21 -5.70 4.01
C GLY A 3 -12.85 -4.68 2.93
N ILE A 4 -11.55 -4.45 2.68
CA ILE A 4 -11.10 -3.45 1.69
C ILE A 4 -11.40 -3.91 0.26
N GLN A 5 -11.20 -5.19 -0.05
CA GLN A 5 -11.44 -5.72 -1.39
C GLN A 5 -12.92 -5.66 -1.79
N LEU A 6 -13.83 -6.04 -0.87
CA LEU A 6 -15.27 -5.89 -1.09
C LEU A 6 -15.66 -4.42 -1.23
N ARG A 7 -15.07 -3.53 -0.42
CA ARG A 7 -15.31 -2.09 -0.53
C ARG A 7 -14.89 -1.53 -1.88
N ILE A 8 -13.74 -1.92 -2.42
CA ILE A 8 -13.24 -1.49 -3.73
C ILE A 8 -14.16 -1.98 -4.85
N MET A 9 -14.59 -3.25 -4.79
CA MET A 9 -15.55 -3.81 -5.75
C MET A 9 -16.88 -3.07 -5.74
N ASN A 10 -17.41 -2.79 -4.54
CA ASN A 10 -18.66 -2.05 -4.38
C ASN A 10 -18.54 -0.61 -4.87
N LEU A 11 -17.39 0.05 -4.68
CA LEU A 11 -17.19 1.42 -5.14
C LEU A 11 -17.08 1.49 -6.68
N ALA A 12 -16.48 0.46 -7.29
CA ALA A 12 -16.28 0.35 -8.73
C ALA A 12 -17.47 -0.30 -9.46
N HIS A 13 -18.70 0.20 -9.23
CA HIS A 13 -19.95 -0.36 -9.79
C HIS A 13 -19.92 -0.67 -11.29
N LYS A 14 -19.18 0.12 -12.08
CA LYS A 14 -19.09 -0.03 -13.55
C LYS A 14 -18.02 -1.03 -14.01
N ALA A 15 -17.02 -1.32 -13.18
CA ALA A 15 -15.89 -2.17 -13.55
C ALA A 15 -15.25 -2.88 -12.34
N PRO A 16 -16.01 -3.70 -11.60
CA PRO A 16 -15.51 -4.34 -10.38
C PRO A 16 -14.34 -5.30 -10.64
N LEU A 17 -14.34 -5.99 -11.79
CA LEU A 17 -13.25 -6.87 -12.21
C LEU A 17 -11.94 -6.12 -12.49
N LEU A 18 -12.01 -4.91 -13.07
CA LEU A 18 -10.81 -4.08 -13.26
C LEU A 18 -10.29 -3.51 -11.94
N ALA A 19 -11.20 -3.20 -11.02
CA ALA A 19 -10.82 -2.70 -9.69
C ALA A 19 -10.12 -3.79 -8.85
N THR A 20 -10.55 -5.04 -8.93
CA THR A 20 -9.87 -6.14 -8.23
C THR A 20 -8.52 -6.49 -8.85
N THR A 21 -8.41 -6.54 -10.18
CA THR A 21 -7.13 -6.80 -10.85
C THR A 21 -6.12 -5.68 -10.58
N SER A 22 -6.56 -4.42 -10.62
CA SER A 22 -5.73 -3.26 -10.27
C SER A 22 -5.28 -3.30 -8.80
N SER A 23 -6.17 -3.66 -7.88
CA SER A 23 -5.83 -3.78 -6.46
C SER A 23 -4.79 -4.87 -6.23
N HIS A 24 -4.96 -6.02 -6.87
CA HIS A 24 -4.01 -7.13 -6.78
C HIS A 24 -2.65 -6.76 -7.39
N SER A 25 -2.63 -6.07 -8.52
CA SER A 25 -1.41 -5.55 -9.14
C SER A 25 -0.68 -4.55 -8.24
N ALA A 26 -1.40 -3.61 -7.62
CA ALA A 26 -0.82 -2.65 -6.68
C ALA A 26 -0.21 -3.33 -5.46
N LEU A 27 -0.85 -4.36 -4.91
CA LEU A 27 -0.31 -5.14 -3.80
C LEU A 27 0.96 -5.91 -4.21
N ASN A 28 0.96 -6.52 -5.39
CA ASN A 28 2.15 -7.20 -5.92
C ASN A 28 3.31 -6.23 -6.16
N LEU A 29 3.04 -5.04 -6.70
CA LEU A 29 4.03 -4.00 -6.87
C LEU A 29 4.60 -3.55 -5.51
N GLY A 30 3.74 -3.39 -4.50
CA GLY A 30 4.16 -3.08 -3.14
C GLY A 30 5.10 -4.14 -2.55
N ASN A 31 4.79 -5.42 -2.72
CA ASN A 31 5.64 -6.52 -2.26
C ASN A 31 7.01 -6.53 -2.97
N ALA A 32 7.02 -6.36 -4.30
CA ALA A 32 8.25 -6.31 -5.08
C ALA A 32 9.12 -5.10 -4.73
N ALA A 33 8.50 -3.91 -4.62
CA ALA A 33 9.20 -2.69 -4.21
C ALA A 33 9.74 -2.81 -2.79
N GLY A 34 8.98 -3.38 -1.85
CA GLY A 34 9.42 -3.64 -0.49
C GLY A 34 10.61 -4.60 -0.43
N ALA A 35 10.58 -5.68 -1.21
CA ALA A 35 11.69 -6.62 -1.29
C ALA A 35 12.96 -5.98 -1.88
N TYR A 36 12.82 -5.17 -2.93
CA TYR A 36 13.93 -4.44 -3.53
C TYR A 36 14.55 -3.45 -2.54
N LEU A 37 13.74 -2.58 -1.94
CA LEU A 37 14.21 -1.60 -0.95
C LEU A 37 14.82 -2.29 0.27
N GLY A 38 14.18 -3.36 0.75
CA GLY A 38 14.72 -4.18 1.84
C GLY A 38 16.08 -4.78 1.49
N GLY A 39 16.24 -5.33 0.29
CA GLY A 39 17.53 -5.85 -0.20
C GLY A 39 18.62 -4.79 -0.26
N VAL A 40 18.31 -3.59 -0.79
CA VAL A 40 19.23 -2.45 -0.81
C VAL A 40 19.62 -2.05 0.62
N THR A 41 18.64 -1.93 1.52
CA THR A 41 18.88 -1.55 2.92
C THR A 41 19.72 -2.59 3.68
N ILE A 42 19.48 -3.88 3.46
CA ILE A 42 20.35 -4.93 4.02
C ILE A 42 21.78 -4.78 3.50
N ASN A 43 21.96 -4.53 2.21
CA ASN A 43 23.28 -4.40 1.59
C ASN A 43 24.06 -3.20 2.11
N THR A 44 23.41 -2.07 2.41
CA THR A 44 24.09 -0.82 2.80
C THR A 44 24.14 -0.57 4.30
N LEU A 45 23.10 -0.96 5.05
CA LEU A 45 22.89 -0.59 6.45
C LEU A 45 22.75 -1.81 7.37
N GLY A 46 22.72 -3.03 6.81
CA GLY A 46 22.58 -4.27 7.56
C GLY A 46 21.14 -4.58 7.99
N ILE A 47 20.90 -5.82 8.40
CA ILE A 47 19.55 -6.35 8.67
C ILE A 47 18.82 -5.63 9.82
N ALA A 48 19.55 -5.07 10.78
CA ALA A 48 18.98 -4.33 11.92
C ALA A 48 18.26 -3.03 11.50
N SER A 49 18.52 -2.52 10.30
CA SER A 49 17.90 -1.30 9.78
C SER A 49 16.55 -1.54 9.08
N ILE A 50 16.18 -2.80 8.82
CA ILE A 50 14.93 -3.16 8.14
C ILE A 50 13.67 -2.68 8.89
N PRO A 51 13.56 -2.81 10.23
CA PRO A 51 12.41 -2.29 10.96
C PRO A 51 12.23 -0.77 10.82
N TRP A 52 13.33 -0.01 10.71
CA TRP A 52 13.30 1.44 10.50
C TRP A 52 12.83 1.83 9.11
N LEU A 53 13.28 1.11 8.08
CA LEU A 53 12.74 1.29 6.72
C LEU A 53 11.23 1.00 6.70
N ALA A 54 10.81 -0.14 7.27
CA ALA A 54 9.43 -0.56 7.27
C ALA A 54 8.52 0.42 8.03
N SER A 55 8.95 0.91 9.19
CA SER A 55 8.20 1.90 9.97
C SER A 55 8.10 3.24 9.22
N GLY A 56 9.17 3.69 8.57
CA GLY A 56 9.16 4.88 7.72
C GLY A 56 8.15 4.76 6.57
N LEU A 57 8.15 3.64 5.85
CA LEU A 57 7.18 3.37 4.78
C LEU A 57 5.73 3.29 5.30
N ALA A 58 5.52 2.70 6.47
CA ALA A 58 4.20 2.64 7.10
C ALA A 58 3.68 4.03 7.48
N VAL A 59 4.54 4.90 8.03
CA VAL A 59 4.18 6.29 8.35
C VAL A 59 3.83 7.06 7.07
N LEU A 60 4.61 6.91 6.00
CA LEU A 60 4.31 7.55 4.71
C LEU A 60 2.94 7.11 4.16
N ALA A 61 2.65 5.80 4.20
CA ALA A 61 1.36 5.27 3.78
C ALA A 61 0.20 5.81 4.63
N LEU A 62 0.40 5.92 5.96
CA LEU A 62 -0.59 6.49 6.87
C LEU A 62 -0.84 7.98 6.57
N CYS A 63 0.21 8.78 6.37
CA CYS A 63 0.07 10.19 5.99
C CYS A 63 -0.69 10.35 4.68
N GLY A 64 -0.42 9.51 3.67
CA GLY A 64 -1.16 9.50 2.42
C GLY A 64 -2.65 9.17 2.62
N ALA A 65 -2.95 8.16 3.45
CA ALA A 65 -4.33 7.80 3.78
C ALA A 65 -5.06 8.91 4.54
N MET A 66 -4.40 9.56 5.49
CA MET A 66 -4.96 10.70 6.24
C MET A 66 -5.17 11.93 5.34
N GLY A 67 -4.23 12.21 4.43
CA GLY A 67 -4.37 13.27 3.44
C GLY A 67 -5.58 13.02 2.54
N GLN A 68 -5.75 11.80 2.04
CA GLN A 68 -6.91 11.40 1.25
C GLN A 68 -8.23 11.57 2.03
N LEU A 69 -8.25 11.23 3.32
CA LEU A 69 -9.41 11.45 4.18
C LEU A 69 -9.71 12.95 4.36
N SER A 70 -8.67 13.77 4.46
CA SER A 70 -8.79 15.23 4.62
C SER A 70 -9.25 15.93 3.34
N LEU A 71 -8.99 15.34 2.16
CA LEU A 71 -9.44 15.82 0.86
C LEU A 71 -10.90 15.43 0.56
N HIS A 72 -11.36 14.29 1.09
CA HIS A 72 -12.76 13.86 1.04
C HIS A 72 -13.34 13.68 2.45
N PRO A 73 -13.52 14.78 3.22
CA PRO A 73 -14.31 14.74 4.43
C PRO A 73 -15.79 14.60 4.01
N GLN A 74 -16.27 13.36 3.99
CA GLN A 74 -17.67 12.91 3.97
C GLN A 74 -18.70 13.95 3.45
N ARG A 75 -19.04 13.88 2.15
CA ARG A 75 -20.38 14.25 1.68
C ARG A 75 -21.27 13.01 1.71
#